data_AF-A0A4Z2HVA7-F1
#
_entry.id   AF-A0A4Z2HVA7-F1
#
_cell.length_a   1.000
_cell.length_b   1.000
_cell.length_c   1.000
_cell.angle_alpha   90.00
_cell.angle_beta   90.00
_cell.angle_gamma   90.00
#
_symmetry.space_group_name_H-M   'P 1'
#
loop_
_entity.id
_entity.type
_entity.pdbx_description
1 polymer ?
#
loop_
_entity_poly.entity_id
_entity_poly.type
_entity_poly.pdbx_seq_one_letter_code
_entity_poly.pdbx_strand_id
1 'polypeptide(L)'
;MAHTLQAKLKEPEADESKRGPRPQDLIRLYDIILQSLAELSTLQGLEDDHTFQKEVSLKTLVYKANRCFFIAQSYVLVKKWSEALVLYERVLKYAKEVQSKTKNLKNSLEDLPDVQELIAEVNAEKYSLQAAAILDTEETADVGSQQQVKDNTPLCDRLETFRLEPALVGKQPNLVQFPPDFQPIPCKPLFFDLALNHVAFPALDDKVEQKGKGGEPQGPEVTTNNRPWGGR
;
A
#
# COMPACT_ATOMS: atom_id res chain seq x y z
N MET A 1 17.91 -7.11 36.94
CA MET A 1 17.19 -8.36 36.57
C MET A 1 16.19 -8.13 35.44
N ALA A 2 15.21 -7.21 35.56
CA ALA A 2 14.25 -6.93 34.49
C ALA A 2 14.92 -6.46 33.17
N HIS A 3 15.82 -5.46 33.23
CA HIS A 3 16.58 -5.01 32.06
C HIS A 3 17.39 -6.12 31.37
N THR A 4 17.97 -7.03 32.16
CA THR A 4 18.76 -8.16 31.64
C THR A 4 17.88 -9.17 30.90
N LEU A 5 16.65 -9.39 31.38
CA LEU A 5 15.67 -10.25 30.72
C LEU A 5 15.08 -9.59 29.48
N GLN A 6 14.82 -8.29 29.52
CA GLN A 6 14.38 -7.50 28.37
C GLN A 6 15.41 -7.50 27.24
N ALA A 7 16.69 -7.35 27.57
CA ALA A 7 17.77 -7.41 26.57
C ALA A 7 17.81 -8.79 25.88
N LYS A 8 17.67 -9.88 26.65
CA LYS A 8 17.62 -11.25 26.12
C LYS A 8 16.39 -11.54 25.26
N LEU A 9 15.28 -10.83 25.48
CA LEU A 9 14.07 -10.92 24.66
C LEU A 9 14.20 -10.23 23.30
N LYS A 10 15.13 -9.27 23.15
CA LYS A 10 15.38 -8.53 21.91
C LYS A 10 16.40 -9.21 20.99
N GLU A 11 17.20 -10.15 21.52
CA GLU A 11 18.15 -10.90 20.70
C GLU A 11 17.42 -11.99 19.89
N PRO A 12 17.69 -12.13 18.57
CA PRO A 12 17.14 -13.23 17.79
C PRO A 12 17.72 -14.54 18.32
N GLU A 13 16.86 -15.39 18.89
CA GLU A 13 17.24 -16.69 19.45
C GLU A 13 18.00 -17.52 18.40
N ALA A 14 19.26 -17.81 18.71
CA ALA A 14 20.14 -18.69 17.95
C ALA A 14 20.49 -19.95 18.74
N ASP A 15 19.52 -20.59 19.41
CA ASP A 15 19.65 -21.99 19.87
C ASP A 15 18.31 -22.55 20.39
N GLU A 16 17.71 -23.57 19.74
CA GLU A 16 16.43 -24.16 20.15
C GLU A 16 16.48 -24.90 21.52
N SER A 17 17.65 -25.07 22.13
CA SER A 17 17.82 -25.85 23.37
C SER A 17 17.81 -25.03 24.67
N LYS A 18 17.73 -23.69 24.63
CA LYS A 18 17.57 -22.86 25.83
C LYS A 18 16.25 -22.10 25.74
N ARG A 19 15.32 -22.35 26.66
CA ARG A 19 14.09 -21.54 26.76
C ARG A 19 14.48 -20.10 27.08
N GLY A 20 14.51 -19.25 26.06
CA GLY A 20 14.59 -17.81 26.19
C GLY A 20 13.48 -17.26 27.11
N PRO A 21 13.71 -16.12 27.77
CA PRO A 21 12.68 -15.50 28.60
C PRO A 21 11.46 -15.19 27.73
N ARG A 22 10.28 -15.68 28.11
CA ARG A 22 9.05 -15.37 27.39
C ARG A 22 8.47 -14.07 27.92
N PRO A 23 7.67 -13.33 27.13
CA PRO A 23 6.94 -12.16 27.63
C PRO A 23 6.13 -12.47 28.90
N GLN A 24 5.62 -13.70 29.01
CA GLN A 24 4.91 -14.24 30.17
C GLN A 24 5.72 -14.19 31.48
N ASP A 25 7.03 -14.42 31.42
CA ASP A 25 7.90 -14.42 32.59
C ASP A 25 8.09 -12.99 33.12
N LEU A 26 8.21 -12.02 32.21
CA LEU A 26 8.25 -10.60 32.56
C LEU A 26 6.90 -10.11 33.11
N ILE A 27 5.78 -10.52 32.52
CA ILE A 27 4.44 -10.19 33.05
C ILE A 27 4.33 -10.64 34.51
N ARG A 28 4.69 -11.89 34.80
CA ARG A 28 4.66 -12.44 36.16
C ARG A 28 5.56 -11.64 37.11
N LEU A 29 6.76 -11.25 36.68
CA LEU A 29 7.66 -10.43 37.48
C LEU A 29 7.02 -9.08 37.84
N TYR A 30 6.42 -8.38 36.87
CA TYR A 30 5.74 -7.11 37.13
C TYR A 30 4.50 -7.27 38.01
N ASP A 31 3.75 -8.36 37.89
CA ASP A 31 2.62 -8.65 38.79
C ASP A 31 3.09 -8.83 40.24
N ILE A 32 4.21 -9.55 40.47
CA ILE A 32 4.79 -9.70 41.80
C ILE A 32 5.22 -8.34 42.37
N ILE A 33 5.86 -7.49 41.56
CA ILE A 33 6.26 -6.14 41.98
C ILE A 33 5.02 -5.31 42.36
N LEU A 34 3.96 -5.36 41.54
CA LEU A 34 2.74 -4.61 41.80
C LEU A 34 2.00 -5.10 43.05
N GLN A 35 2.00 -6.41 43.29
CA GLN A 35 1.46 -6.99 44.52
C GLN A 35 2.25 -6.51 45.74
N SER A 36 3.59 -6.51 45.67
CA SER A 36 4.45 -6.00 46.74
C SER A 36 4.23 -4.51 47.00
N LEU A 37 4.06 -3.68 45.96
CA LEU A 37 3.73 -2.26 46.11
C LEU A 37 2.35 -2.05 46.75
N ALA A 38 1.37 -2.89 46.42
CA ALA A 38 0.05 -2.86 47.06
C ALA A 38 0.16 -3.20 48.56
N GLU A 39 0.92 -4.24 48.92
CA GLU A 39 1.17 -4.59 50.33
C GLU A 39 1.89 -3.48 51.09
N LEU A 40 2.92 -2.87 50.48
CA LEU A 40 3.63 -1.72 51.06
C LEU A 40 2.70 -0.54 51.36
N SER A 41 1.69 -0.31 50.52
CA SER A 41 0.71 0.76 50.74
C SER A 41 -0.25 0.51 51.92
N THR A 42 -0.33 -0.73 52.42
CA THR A 42 -1.20 -1.14 53.53
C THR A 42 -0.48 -1.26 54.88
N LEU A 43 0.83 -1.00 54.94
CA LEU A 43 1.60 -1.08 56.17
C LEU A 43 1.21 0.04 57.14
N GLN A 44 0.86 -0.34 58.37
CA GLN A 44 0.52 0.60 59.44
C GLN A 44 1.72 1.51 59.77
N GLY A 45 1.46 2.82 59.89
CA GLY A 45 2.47 3.83 60.23
C GLY A 45 3.10 4.55 59.03
N LEU A 46 2.79 4.16 57.79
CA LEU A 46 3.20 4.87 56.56
C LEU A 46 2.06 5.66 55.90
N GLU A 47 0.91 5.77 56.56
CA GLU A 47 -0.28 6.48 56.05
C GLU A 47 -0.06 7.99 55.98
N ASP A 48 0.64 8.56 56.95
CA ASP A 48 0.92 10.00 57.05
C ASP A 48 2.14 10.44 56.21
N ASP A 49 2.95 9.50 55.72
CA ASP A 49 4.08 9.82 54.86
C ASP A 49 3.63 10.05 53.41
N HIS A 50 3.20 11.28 53.14
CA HIS A 50 2.78 11.71 51.82
C HIS A 50 3.88 11.62 50.75
N THR A 51 5.17 11.62 51.13
CA THR A 51 6.27 11.49 50.17
C THR A 51 6.37 10.03 49.72
N PHE A 52 6.36 9.10 50.66
CA PHE A 52 6.32 7.68 50.40
C PHE A 52 5.10 7.29 49.56
N GLN A 53 3.90 7.75 49.93
CA GLN A 53 2.67 7.44 49.18
C GLN A 53 2.73 7.93 47.73
N LYS A 54 3.31 9.12 47.50
CA LYS A 54 3.52 9.64 46.14
C LYS A 54 4.51 8.77 45.36
N GLU A 55 5.61 8.36 45.98
CA GLU A 55 6.60 7.48 45.36
C GLU A 55 6.00 6.11 44.99
N VAL A 56 5.31 5.45 45.92
CA VAL A 56 4.61 4.18 45.68
C VAL A 56 3.59 4.33 44.54
N SER A 57 2.85 5.44 44.51
CA SER A 57 1.87 5.70 43.43
C SER A 57 2.53 5.87 42.05
N LEU A 58 3.71 6.50 41.99
CA LEU A 58 4.50 6.66 40.77
C LEU A 58 5.07 5.32 40.30
N LYS A 59 5.73 4.58 41.20
CA LYS A 59 6.26 3.24 40.94
C LYS A 59 5.16 2.31 40.42
N THR A 60 3.98 2.34 41.04
CA THR A 60 2.80 1.57 40.62
C THR A 60 2.40 1.87 39.18
N LEU A 61 2.40 3.14 38.76
CA LEU A 61 2.05 3.51 37.38
C LEU A 61 3.09 3.01 36.38
N VAL A 62 4.39 3.15 36.68
CA VAL A 62 5.48 2.70 35.81
C VAL A 62 5.44 1.18 35.61
N TYR A 63 5.26 0.41 36.68
CA TYR A 63 5.18 -1.05 36.57
C TYR A 63 3.87 -1.53 35.94
N LYS A 64 2.75 -0.81 36.11
CA LYS A 64 1.52 -1.06 35.34
C LYS A 64 1.76 -0.84 33.84
N ALA A 65 2.46 0.22 33.47
CA ALA A 65 2.81 0.51 32.07
C ALA A 65 3.65 -0.62 31.47
N ASN A 66 4.74 -1.00 32.14
CA ASN A 66 5.59 -2.11 31.70
C ASN A 66 4.85 -3.45 31.61
N ARG A 67 3.99 -3.77 32.59
CA ARG A 67 3.16 -4.98 32.51
C ARG A 67 2.26 -4.97 31.27
N CYS A 68 1.60 -3.84 31.00
CA CYS A 68 0.73 -3.70 29.84
C CYS A 68 1.50 -3.86 28.52
N PHE A 69 2.73 -3.38 28.46
CA PHE A 69 3.61 -3.54 27.30
C PHE A 69 3.90 -5.01 26.98
N PHE A 70 4.31 -5.81 27.97
CA PHE A 70 4.58 -7.24 27.72
C PHE A 70 3.30 -8.06 27.45
N ILE A 71 2.15 -7.64 28.00
CA ILE A 71 0.86 -8.22 27.60
C ILE A 71 0.55 -7.86 26.14
N ALA A 72 0.83 -6.63 25.69
CA ALA A 72 0.64 -6.26 24.29
C ALA A 72 1.51 -7.14 23.38
N GLN A 73 2.79 -7.32 23.72
CA GLN A 73 3.70 -8.21 22.97
C GLN A 73 3.17 -9.65 22.88
N SER A 74 2.55 -10.20 23.94
CA SER A 74 1.96 -11.54 23.84
C SER A 74 0.76 -11.60 22.90
N TYR A 75 -0.03 -10.52 22.79
CA TYR A 75 -1.10 -10.41 21.79
C TYR A 75 -0.57 -10.26 20.36
N VAL A 76 0.56 -9.56 20.17
CA VAL A 76 1.27 -9.50 18.87
C VAL A 76 1.64 -10.89 18.39
N LEU A 77 2.19 -11.75 19.27
CA LEU A 77 2.59 -13.12 18.93
C LEU A 77 1.43 -14.01 18.46
N VAL A 78 0.20 -13.74 18.91
CA VAL A 78 -1.01 -14.48 18.51
C VAL A 78 -1.85 -13.74 17.46
N LYS A 79 -1.26 -12.73 16.78
CA LYS A 79 -1.90 -11.92 15.72
C LYS A 79 -3.21 -11.22 16.16
N LYS A 80 -3.36 -10.92 17.45
CA LYS A 80 -4.50 -10.16 17.99
C LYS A 80 -4.19 -8.66 17.97
N TRP A 81 -4.16 -8.11 16.76
CA TRP A 81 -3.68 -6.76 16.49
C TRP A 81 -4.47 -5.68 17.23
N SER A 82 -5.80 -5.83 17.28
CA SER A 82 -6.68 -4.84 17.91
C SER A 82 -6.46 -4.75 19.43
N GLU A 83 -6.33 -5.89 20.09
CA GLU A 83 -6.10 -5.99 21.52
C GLU A 83 -4.71 -5.46 21.89
N ALA A 84 -3.70 -5.80 21.10
CA ALA A 84 -2.35 -5.28 21.28
C ALA A 84 -2.29 -3.75 21.12
N LEU A 85 -2.97 -3.19 20.10
CA LEU A 85 -3.03 -1.74 19.88
C LEU A 85 -3.64 -0.99 21.07
N VAL A 86 -4.78 -1.48 21.60
CA VAL A 86 -5.44 -0.88 22.77
C VAL A 86 -4.52 -0.93 23.99
N LEU A 87 -3.76 -2.01 24.17
CA LEU A 87 -2.80 -2.12 25.27
C LEU A 87 -1.65 -1.14 25.12
N TYR A 88 -1.09 -0.95 23.93
CA TYR A 88 -0.06 0.07 23.68
C TYR A 88 -0.57 1.48 23.99
N GLU A 89 -1.80 1.82 23.61
CA GLU A 89 -2.40 3.10 23.97
C GLU A 89 -2.56 3.27 25.49
N ARG A 90 -2.90 2.19 26.20
CA ARG A 90 -2.93 2.18 27.67
C ARG A 90 -1.55 2.41 28.29
N VAL A 91 -0.48 1.86 27.70
CA VAL A 91 0.91 2.14 28.14
C VAL A 91 1.21 3.63 28.00
N LEU A 92 0.89 4.23 26.85
CA LEU A 92 1.11 5.67 26.62
C LEU A 92 0.30 6.54 27.59
N LYS A 93 -0.92 6.13 27.95
CA LYS A 93 -1.71 6.83 28.96
C LYS A 93 -1.00 6.84 30.33
N TYR A 94 -0.54 5.69 30.81
CA TYR A 94 0.21 5.63 32.07
C TYR A 94 1.51 6.42 32.01
N ALA A 95 2.24 6.36 30.90
CA ALA A 95 3.48 7.10 30.72
C ALA A 95 3.25 8.63 30.79
N LYS A 96 2.18 9.15 30.17
CA LYS A 96 1.76 10.55 30.27
C LYS A 96 1.38 10.94 31.71
N GLU A 97 0.65 10.08 32.41
CA GLU A 97 0.31 10.29 33.82
C GLU A 97 1.57 10.39 34.69
N VAL A 98 2.55 9.51 34.48
CA VAL A 98 3.84 9.56 35.19
C VAL A 98 4.57 10.86 34.87
N GLN A 99 4.72 11.22 33.59
CA GLN A 99 5.36 12.49 33.20
C GLN A 99 4.69 13.72 33.85
N SER A 100 3.36 13.72 33.97
CA SER A 100 2.63 14.83 34.61
C SER A 100 2.93 14.96 36.11
N LYS A 101 3.07 13.82 36.80
CA LYS A 101 3.33 13.75 38.25
C LYS A 101 4.82 13.95 38.58
N THR A 102 5.72 13.50 37.71
CA THR A 102 7.18 13.58 37.87
C THR A 102 7.75 14.98 37.68
N LYS A 103 7.07 15.90 36.97
CA LYS A 103 7.50 17.31 36.81
C LYS A 103 7.82 18.01 38.15
N ASN A 104 7.29 17.49 39.26
CA ASN A 104 7.48 18.02 40.61
C ASN A 104 8.48 17.23 41.49
N LEU A 105 9.01 16.09 41.03
CA LEU A 105 9.92 15.22 41.81
C LEU A 105 11.16 14.86 40.98
N LYS A 106 12.22 15.68 41.06
CA LYS A 106 13.45 15.49 40.26
C LYS A 106 14.37 14.36 40.76
N ASN A 107 14.17 13.81 41.96
CA ASN A 107 15.20 13.00 42.64
C ASN A 107 14.77 11.55 42.99
N SER A 108 13.58 11.10 42.61
CA SER A 108 13.01 9.81 43.09
C SER A 108 12.88 8.74 41.97
N LEU A 109 13.53 8.95 40.82
CA LEU A 109 13.36 8.10 39.62
C LEU A 109 14.61 7.36 39.15
N GLU A 110 15.78 7.51 39.79
CA GLU A 110 17.01 6.86 39.30
C GLU A 110 16.92 5.32 39.22
N ASP A 111 16.08 4.70 40.06
CA ASP A 111 15.87 3.25 40.09
C ASP A 111 14.69 2.76 39.23
N LEU A 112 14.00 3.65 38.51
CA LEU A 112 12.81 3.28 37.73
C LEU A 112 13.15 3.06 36.25
N PRO A 113 12.45 2.11 35.58
CA PRO A 113 12.54 1.97 34.12
C PRO A 113 12.26 3.31 33.43
N ASP A 114 13.11 3.68 32.47
CA ASP A 114 12.96 4.95 31.77
C ASP A 114 11.63 4.99 31.00
N VAL A 115 10.77 5.91 31.44
CA VAL A 115 9.44 6.11 30.86
C VAL A 115 9.56 6.71 29.45
N GLN A 116 10.60 7.49 29.15
CA GLN A 116 10.83 8.02 27.81
C GLN A 116 11.22 6.91 26.84
N GLU A 117 12.10 6.02 27.26
CA GLU A 117 12.48 4.83 26.49
C GLU A 117 11.25 3.96 26.21
N LEU A 118 10.42 3.71 27.23
CA LEU A 118 9.18 2.94 27.06
C LEU A 118 8.22 3.61 26.07
N ILE A 119 8.10 4.94 26.07
CA ILE A 119 7.26 5.67 25.09
C ILE A 119 7.81 5.49 23.68
N ALA A 120 9.12 5.64 23.49
CA ALA A 120 9.76 5.47 22.20
C ALA A 120 9.55 4.05 21.66
N GLU A 121 9.73 3.05 22.51
CA GLU A 121 9.55 1.64 22.17
C GLU A 121 8.10 1.32 21.80
N VAL A 122 7.12 1.77 22.60
CA VAL A 122 5.69 1.57 22.31
C VAL A 122 5.29 2.22 20.98
N ASN A 123 5.80 3.40 20.67
CA ASN A 123 5.50 4.05 19.40
C ASN A 123 6.08 3.27 18.22
N ALA A 124 7.33 2.80 18.32
CA ALA A 124 7.94 1.96 17.28
C ALA A 124 7.13 0.68 17.05
N GLU A 125 6.80 -0.03 18.14
CA GLU A 125 5.99 -1.25 18.09
C GLU A 125 4.58 -1.02 17.53
N LYS A 126 3.94 0.12 17.84
CA LYS A 126 2.62 0.47 17.31
C LYS A 126 2.64 0.61 15.78
N TYR A 127 3.64 1.27 15.20
CA TYR A 127 3.75 1.40 13.75
C TYR A 127 4.08 0.06 13.09
N SER A 128 5.00 -0.72 13.69
CA SER A 128 5.30 -2.08 13.24
C SER A 128 4.04 -2.96 13.23
N LEU A 129 3.25 -2.90 14.30
CA LEU A 129 1.98 -3.62 14.43
C LEU A 129 0.95 -3.19 13.38
N GLN A 130 0.83 -1.90 13.11
CA GLN A 130 -0.09 -1.41 12.07
C GLN A 130 0.30 -1.91 10.69
N ALA A 131 1.59 -1.89 10.35
CA ALA A 131 2.08 -2.44 9.10
C ALA A 131 1.83 -3.96 9.03
N ALA A 132 2.13 -4.70 10.09
CA ALA A 132 1.87 -6.13 10.16
C ALA A 132 0.38 -6.47 10.02
N ALA A 133 -0.51 -5.71 10.66
CA ALA A 133 -1.95 -5.92 10.56
C ALA A 133 -2.48 -5.69 9.13
N ILE A 134 -1.97 -4.68 8.41
CA ILE A 134 -2.34 -4.43 7.00
C ILE A 134 -1.91 -5.61 6.12
N LEU A 135 -0.67 -6.07 6.28
CA LEU A 135 -0.15 -7.20 5.51
C LEU A 135 -0.89 -8.52 5.83
N ASP A 136 -1.30 -8.71 7.09
CA ASP A 136 -2.09 -9.89 7.52
C ASP A 136 -3.54 -9.83 6.98
N THR A 137 -4.10 -8.64 6.78
CA THR A 137 -5.40 -8.50 6.11
C THR A 137 -5.37 -8.83 4.63
N GLU A 138 -4.21 -8.74 3.95
CA GLU A 138 -4.09 -9.14 2.53
C GLU A 138 -4.21 -10.67 2.37
N GLU A 139 -3.81 -11.47 3.37
CA GLU A 139 -4.03 -12.93 3.35
C GLU A 139 -5.50 -13.32 3.56
N THR A 140 -6.32 -12.44 4.16
CA THR A 140 -7.75 -12.72 4.47
C THR A 140 -8.74 -11.96 3.58
N ALA A 141 -8.30 -10.94 2.85
CA ALA A 141 -9.13 -10.17 1.92
C ALA A 141 -9.54 -10.92 0.64
N ASP A 142 -9.03 -12.15 0.42
CA ASP A 142 -9.43 -12.97 -0.73
C ASP A 142 -10.82 -13.65 -0.56
N VAL A 143 -11.48 -13.52 0.59
CA VAL A 143 -12.71 -14.29 0.88
C VAL A 143 -13.95 -13.46 1.20
N GLY A 144 -13.87 -12.13 1.35
CA GLY A 144 -14.97 -11.42 2.00
C GLY A 144 -15.18 -9.97 1.57
N SER A 145 -15.63 -9.77 0.32
CA SER A 145 -16.53 -8.68 -0.12
C SER A 145 -16.26 -8.19 -1.55
N GLN A 146 -16.03 -9.09 -2.50
CA GLN A 146 -16.42 -8.75 -3.88
C GLN A 146 -17.92 -8.93 -3.97
N GLN A 147 -18.64 -7.84 -3.71
CA GLN A 147 -19.99 -7.66 -4.19
C GLN A 147 -19.90 -7.78 -5.71
N GLN A 148 -20.03 -9.00 -6.24
CA GLN A 148 -20.01 -9.28 -7.66
C GLN A 148 -21.28 -8.69 -8.26
N VAL A 149 -21.26 -7.37 -8.50
CA VAL A 149 -22.03 -6.80 -9.58
C VAL A 149 -21.51 -7.52 -10.82
N LYS A 150 -22.33 -8.40 -11.39
CA LYS A 150 -22.08 -9.05 -12.68
C LYS A 150 -22.12 -7.99 -13.77
N ASP A 151 -21.11 -7.14 -13.75
CA ASP A 151 -20.88 -6.12 -14.76
C ASP A 151 -20.21 -6.84 -15.92
N ASN A 152 -21.04 -7.25 -16.88
CA ASN A 152 -20.66 -8.03 -18.05
C ASN A 152 -20.08 -7.17 -19.18
N THR A 153 -19.66 -5.95 -18.84
CA THR A 153 -18.98 -5.03 -19.76
C THR A 153 -17.61 -5.63 -20.13
N PRO A 154 -17.24 -5.70 -21.41
CA PRO A 154 -15.96 -6.28 -21.83
C PRO A 154 -14.78 -5.50 -21.24
N LEU A 155 -13.63 -6.17 -21.08
CA LEU A 155 -12.42 -5.57 -20.50
C LEU A 155 -11.99 -4.29 -21.25
N CYS A 156 -12.14 -4.27 -22.58
CA CYS A 156 -11.76 -3.13 -23.43
C CYS A 156 -12.45 -1.81 -23.05
N ASP A 157 -13.65 -1.87 -22.47
CA ASP A 157 -14.43 -0.68 -22.11
C ASP A 157 -14.20 -0.23 -20.67
N ARG A 158 -13.41 -0.98 -19.88
CA ARG A 158 -13.17 -0.74 -18.45
C ARG A 158 -11.69 -0.72 -18.07
N LEU A 159 -10.80 -0.38 -19.00
CA LEU A 159 -9.34 -0.37 -18.78
C LEU A 159 -8.89 0.56 -17.64
N GLU A 160 -9.68 1.58 -17.30
CA GLU A 160 -9.40 2.53 -16.23
C GLU A 160 -9.68 1.99 -14.82
N THR A 161 -10.34 0.82 -14.70
CA THR A 161 -10.72 0.24 -13.40
C THR A 161 -10.05 -1.11 -13.20
N PHE A 162 -9.17 -1.21 -12.20
CA PHE A 162 -8.56 -2.49 -11.83
C PHE A 162 -9.55 -3.38 -11.06
N ARG A 163 -9.76 -4.60 -11.55
CA ARG A 163 -10.61 -5.64 -10.92
C ARG A 163 -9.94 -7.00 -11.02
N LEU A 164 -9.92 -7.77 -9.93
CA LEU A 164 -9.53 -9.18 -9.99
C LEU A 164 -10.72 -10.01 -10.48
N GLU A 165 -10.72 -10.38 -11.76
CA GLU A 165 -11.73 -11.25 -12.37
C GLU A 165 -11.10 -12.59 -12.77
N PRO A 166 -11.28 -13.67 -11.98
CA PRO A 166 -10.76 -15.00 -12.32
C PRO A 166 -11.27 -15.53 -13.67
N ALA A 167 -12.42 -15.04 -14.14
CA ALA A 167 -13.00 -15.37 -15.43
C ALA A 167 -12.11 -14.96 -16.62
N LEU A 168 -11.25 -13.96 -16.46
CA LEU A 168 -10.30 -13.52 -17.50
C LEU A 168 -9.17 -14.55 -17.74
N VAL A 169 -8.89 -15.41 -16.77
CA VAL A 169 -7.91 -16.51 -16.87
C VAL A 169 -8.56 -17.81 -17.35
N GLY A 170 -9.89 -17.83 -17.46
CA GLY A 170 -10.68 -18.97 -17.91
C GLY A 170 -10.66 -19.19 -19.43
N LYS A 171 -11.37 -20.23 -19.89
CA LYS A 171 -11.42 -20.61 -21.31
C LYS A 171 -12.19 -19.64 -22.21
N GLN A 172 -13.03 -18.78 -21.64
CA GLN A 172 -13.88 -17.82 -22.39
C GLN A 172 -13.86 -16.45 -21.70
N PRO A 173 -12.76 -15.69 -21.84
CA PRO A 173 -12.65 -14.37 -21.26
C PRO A 173 -13.44 -13.34 -22.08
N ASN A 174 -14.21 -12.47 -21.40
CA ASN A 174 -14.95 -11.37 -22.02
C ASN A 174 -14.03 -10.15 -22.22
N LEU A 175 -13.06 -10.26 -23.13
CA LEU A 175 -12.05 -9.22 -23.35
C LEU A 175 -12.56 -8.07 -24.20
N VAL A 176 -13.25 -8.41 -25.29
CA VAL A 176 -13.75 -7.49 -26.32
C VAL A 176 -14.97 -8.13 -26.97
N GLN A 177 -15.88 -7.32 -27.47
CA GLN A 177 -17.00 -7.80 -28.27
C GLN A 177 -16.47 -8.37 -29.60
N PHE A 178 -16.71 -9.65 -29.84
CA PHE A 178 -16.30 -10.33 -31.06
C PHE A 178 -17.45 -11.17 -31.65
N PRO A 179 -17.74 -11.06 -32.95
CA PRO A 179 -17.11 -10.19 -33.95
C PRO A 179 -17.41 -8.69 -33.68
N PRO A 180 -16.53 -7.77 -34.11
CA PRO A 180 -16.76 -6.34 -33.93
C PRO A 180 -17.97 -5.88 -34.74
N ASP A 181 -18.71 -4.91 -34.20
CA ASP A 181 -19.83 -4.31 -34.91
C ASP A 181 -19.34 -3.51 -36.13
N PHE A 182 -20.11 -3.55 -37.23
CA PHE A 182 -19.78 -2.80 -38.44
C PHE A 182 -19.85 -1.29 -38.18
N GLN A 183 -18.74 -0.60 -38.43
CA GLN A 183 -18.67 0.86 -38.35
C GLN A 183 -18.44 1.45 -39.76
N PRO A 184 -19.10 2.56 -40.11
CA PRO A 184 -18.89 3.22 -41.40
C PRO A 184 -17.46 3.76 -41.46
N ILE A 185 -16.66 3.26 -42.39
CA ILE A 185 -15.32 3.77 -42.65
C ILE A 185 -15.44 4.87 -43.71
N PRO A 186 -14.87 6.07 -43.50
CA PRO A 186 -14.86 7.10 -44.53
C PRO A 186 -14.19 6.54 -45.79
N CYS A 187 -14.86 6.67 -46.93
CA CYS A 187 -14.28 6.26 -48.20
C CYS A 187 -12.97 7.02 -48.42
N LYS A 188 -11.98 6.33 -49.01
CA LYS A 188 -10.70 6.94 -49.38
C LYS A 188 -10.94 8.30 -50.06
N PRO A 189 -10.33 9.40 -49.59
CA PRO A 189 -10.57 10.72 -50.15
C PRO A 189 -10.17 10.75 -51.62
N LEU A 190 -10.88 11.57 -52.39
CA LEU A 190 -10.60 11.74 -53.81
C LEU A 190 -9.21 12.36 -53.99
N PHE A 191 -8.32 11.63 -54.67
CA PHE A 191 -6.96 12.06 -54.95
C PHE A 191 -6.76 12.07 -56.47
N PHE A 192 -6.46 13.25 -57.03
CA PHE A 192 -6.16 13.40 -58.45
C PHE A 192 -4.65 13.41 -58.66
N ASP A 193 -4.17 12.55 -59.56
CA ASP A 193 -2.80 12.62 -60.03
C ASP A 193 -2.67 13.72 -61.09
N LEU A 194 -2.31 14.93 -60.64
CA LEU A 194 -2.13 16.09 -61.51
C LEU A 194 -0.82 16.04 -62.30
N ALA A 195 0.14 15.20 -61.92
CA ALA A 195 1.42 15.10 -62.62
C ALA A 195 1.22 14.57 -64.05
N LEU A 196 0.21 13.72 -64.25
CA LEU A 196 -0.16 13.21 -65.57
C LEU A 196 -0.55 14.33 -66.55
N ASN A 197 -1.14 15.43 -66.07
CA ASN A 197 -1.50 16.58 -66.92
C ASN A 197 -0.28 17.28 -67.53
N HIS A 198 0.90 17.06 -66.95
CA HIS A 198 2.15 17.68 -67.40
C HIS A 198 2.99 16.76 -68.30
N VAL A 199 2.50 15.55 -68.59
CA VAL A 199 3.14 14.67 -69.58
C VAL A 199 2.74 15.12 -70.97
N ALA A 200 3.54 16.00 -71.55
CA ALA A 200 3.40 16.47 -72.93
C ALA A 200 4.68 16.20 -73.72
N PHE A 201 4.56 16.03 -75.04
CA PHE A 201 5.74 15.99 -75.90
C PHE A 201 6.47 17.34 -75.86
N PRO A 202 7.81 17.35 -75.94
CA PRO A 202 8.55 18.58 -76.14
C PRO A 202 8.17 19.21 -77.49
N ALA A 203 8.42 20.52 -77.66
CA ALA A 203 8.24 21.18 -78.95
C ALA A 203 9.03 20.42 -80.05
N LEU A 204 8.33 20.05 -81.12
CA LEU A 204 8.90 19.24 -82.21
C LEU A 204 9.27 20.08 -83.43
N ASP A 205 9.28 21.41 -83.33
CA ASP A 205 9.50 22.34 -84.44
C ASP A 205 10.82 22.07 -85.18
N ASP A 206 11.87 21.67 -84.44
CA ASP A 206 13.19 21.33 -85.00
C ASP A 206 13.24 19.97 -85.73
N LYS A 207 12.22 19.13 -85.54
CA LYS A 207 12.12 17.79 -86.14
C LYS A 207 11.14 17.71 -87.31
N VAL A 208 10.41 18.79 -87.60
CA VAL A 208 9.53 18.88 -88.76
C VAL A 208 10.27 19.60 -89.88
N GLU A 209 10.80 18.86 -90.86
CA GLU A 209 11.26 19.48 -92.10
C GLU A 209 10.09 20.20 -92.77
N GLN A 210 10.22 21.52 -93.00
CA GLN A 210 9.26 22.28 -93.80
C GLN A 210 9.28 21.80 -95.25
N LYS A 211 8.55 20.71 -95.54
CA LYS A 211 8.16 20.38 -96.91
C LYS A 211 6.98 21.23 -97.31
N GLY A 212 7.18 22.02 -98.36
CA GLY A 212 6.18 22.93 -98.90
C GLY A 212 4.87 22.27 -99.28
N LYS A 213 3.80 23.03 -99.02
CA LYS A 213 2.46 23.06 -99.66
C LYS A 213 1.75 21.73 -99.91
N GLY A 214 0.74 21.45 -99.08
CA GLY A 214 -0.48 20.76 -99.48
C GLY A 214 -0.95 19.70 -98.49
N GLY A 215 -1.92 20.06 -97.63
CA GLY A 215 -2.64 19.13 -96.76
C GLY A 215 -2.60 19.55 -95.29
N GLU A 216 -3.76 19.89 -94.72
CA GLU A 216 -3.95 20.10 -93.29
C GLU A 216 -3.42 18.89 -92.50
N PRO A 217 -2.52 19.08 -91.52
CA PRO A 217 -2.21 18.02 -90.58
C PRO A 217 -3.31 17.98 -89.51
N GLN A 218 -4.22 17.01 -89.64
CA GLN A 218 -4.96 16.49 -88.49
C GLN A 218 -3.94 15.94 -87.49
N GLY A 219 -3.71 16.67 -86.41
CA GLY A 219 -2.90 16.19 -85.29
C GLY A 219 -3.53 14.93 -84.70
N PRO A 220 -2.74 13.96 -84.21
CA PRO A 220 -3.29 12.78 -83.56
C PRO A 220 -4.06 13.22 -82.31
N GLU A 221 -5.37 13.04 -82.35
CA GLU A 221 -6.26 13.23 -81.21
C GLU A 221 -5.90 12.18 -80.17
N VAL A 222 -5.18 12.59 -79.12
CA VAL A 222 -4.96 11.74 -77.95
C VAL A 222 -6.29 11.70 -77.19
N THR A 223 -7.15 10.75 -77.53
CA THR A 223 -8.29 10.39 -76.68
C THR A 223 -7.75 9.88 -75.35
N THR A 224 -7.73 10.75 -74.34
CA THR A 224 -7.57 10.33 -72.95
C THR A 224 -8.85 9.59 -72.56
N ASN A 225 -8.81 8.27 -72.64
CA ASN A 225 -9.84 7.41 -72.07
C ASN A 225 -9.81 7.59 -70.54
N ASN A 226 -10.54 8.59 -70.03
CA ASN A 226 -10.87 8.71 -68.63
C ASN A 226 -11.85 7.57 -68.27
N ARG A 227 -11.31 6.39 -67.97
CA ARG A 227 -12.08 5.38 -67.26
C ARG A 227 -12.14 5.80 -65.80
N PRO A 228 -13.33 6.04 -65.23
CA PRO A 228 -13.43 6.16 -63.79
C PRO A 228 -13.02 4.81 -63.21
N TRP A 229 -12.08 4.82 -62.27
CA TRP A 229 -11.76 3.64 -61.47
C TRP A 229 -13.01 3.30 -60.66
N GLY A 230 -13.82 2.41 -61.22
CA GLY A 230 -15.05 1.91 -60.63
C GLY A 230 -14.72 1.14 -59.36
N GLY A 231 -15.25 1.64 -58.25
CA GLY A 231 -15.31 0.91 -57.00
C GLY A 231 -16.18 -0.33 -57.14
N ARG A 232 -15.73 -1.39 -56.46
CA ARG A 232 -16.60 -2.36 -55.81
C ARG A 232 -16.01 -2.65 -54.44
#